data_AF-A0A1F2U2E3-F1
#
_entry.id   AF-A0A1F2U2E3-F1
#
_cell.length_a   1.000
_cell.length_b   1.000
_cell.length_c   1.000
_cell.angle_alpha   90.00
_cell.angle_beta   90.00
_cell.angle_gamma   90.00
#
_symmetry.space_group_name_H-M   'P 1'
#
loop_
_entity.id
_entity.type
_entity.pdbx_description
1 polymer ?
#
loop_
_entity_poly.entity_id
_entity_poly.type
_entity_poly.pdbx_seq_one_letter_code
_entity_poly.pdbx_strand_id
1 'polypeptide(L)' 'MDRDDNVHSVPISIARCRELLGHEADDLSDLEVDQIRRHADVMANVLVEILLELGAPQEQLR' A
#
# COMPACT_ATOMS: atom_id res chain seq x y z
N MET A 1 -24.19 3.11 13.60
CA MET A 1 -23.61 2.49 12.39
C MET A 1 -22.13 2.55 12.59
N ASP A 2 -21.59 1.55 13.26
CA ASP A 2 -20.15 1.38 13.45
C ASP A 2 -19.56 1.20 12.07
N ARG A 3 -18.83 2.22 11.60
CA ARG A 3 -18.00 2.06 10.42
C ARG A 3 -16.91 1.11 10.85
N ASP A 4 -17.03 -0.13 10.38
CA ASP A 4 -15.95 -1.10 10.41
C ASP A 4 -14.85 -0.50 9.51
N ASP A 5 -14.11 0.47 10.05
CA ASP A 5 -12.94 1.13 9.46
C ASP A 5 -11.75 0.15 9.40
N ASN A 6 -12.05 -1.13 9.26
CA ASN A 6 -11.08 -2.11 8.93
C ASN A 6 -10.89 -2.12 7.41
N VAL A 7 -10.27 -1.04 6.90
CA VAL A 7 -9.69 -0.98 5.57
C VAL A 7 -8.46 -1.90 5.54
N HIS A 8 -8.62 -3.17 5.91
CA HIS A 8 -7.74 -4.22 5.46
C HIS A 8 -8.07 -4.43 3.99
N SER A 9 -7.57 -3.53 3.15
CA SER A 9 -7.55 -3.72 1.71
C SER A 9 -6.95 -5.10 1.47
N VAL A 10 -7.72 -6.00 0.86
CA VAL A 10 -7.26 -7.34 0.56
C VAL A 10 -5.91 -7.21 -0.16
N PRO A 11 -4.84 -7.86 0.31
CA PRO A 11 -3.54 -7.76 -0.34
C PRO A 11 -3.67 -8.12 -1.81
N ILE A 12 -3.10 -7.30 -2.69
CA ILE A 12 -3.14 -7.57 -4.14
C ILE A 12 -2.59 -8.97 -4.41
N SER A 13 -3.11 -9.68 -5.40
CA SER A 13 -2.59 -11.01 -5.75
C SER A 13 -1.21 -10.91 -6.42
N ILE A 14 -0.44 -12.00 -6.44
CA ILE A 14 0.84 -12.06 -7.17
C ILE A 14 0.63 -11.77 -8.66
N ALA A 15 -0.40 -12.34 -9.27
CA ALA A 15 -0.75 -12.08 -10.67
C ALA A 15 -1.01 -10.59 -10.92
N ARG A 16 -1.77 -9.94 -10.02
CA ARG A 16 -2.04 -8.50 -10.13
C ARG A 16 -0.78 -7.67 -9.92
N CYS A 17 0.11 -8.08 -9.01
CA CYS A 17 1.39 -7.43 -8.80
C CYS A 17 2.28 -7.53 -10.06
N ARG A 18 2.31 -8.69 -10.74
CA ARG A 18 3.02 -8.86 -12.03
C ARG A 18 2.46 -7.92 -13.10
N GLU A 19 1.14 -7.83 -13.23
CA GLU A 19 0.51 -6.91 -14.19
C GLU A 19 0.91 -5.44 -13.95
N LEU A 20 1.01 -5.03 -12.68
CA LEU A 20 1.39 -3.66 -12.31
C LEU A 20 2.89 -3.38 -12.56
N LEU A 21 3.75 -4.37 -12.33
CA LEU A 21 5.19 -4.28 -12.59
C LEU A 21 5.52 -4.33 -14.10
N GLY A 22 4.64 -4.92 -14.91
CA GLY A 22 4.82 -5.01 -16.36
C GLY A 22 6.13 -5.73 -16.71
N HIS A 23 6.94 -5.11 -17.58
CA HIS A 23 8.20 -5.71 -18.04
C HIS A 23 9.21 -5.94 -16.91
N GLU A 24 9.11 -5.22 -15.78
CA GLU A 24 10.02 -5.40 -14.65
C GLU A 24 9.78 -6.76 -13.96
N ALA A 25 8.60 -7.36 -14.15
CA ALA A 25 8.29 -8.67 -13.60
C ALA A 25 8.73 -9.85 -14.50
N ASP A 26 9.15 -9.60 -15.74
CA ASP A 26 9.47 -10.67 -16.70
C ASP A 26 10.62 -11.56 -16.21
N ASP A 27 11.61 -10.96 -15.53
CA ASP A 27 12.79 -11.65 -15.00
C ASP A 27 12.66 -12.03 -13.51
N LEU A 28 11.51 -11.76 -12.88
CA LEU A 28 11.30 -12.01 -11.45
C LEU A 28 10.58 -13.33 -11.19
N SER A 29 11.08 -14.07 -10.20
CA SER A 29 10.39 -15.22 -9.64
C SER A 29 9.15 -14.82 -8.85
N ASP A 30 8.23 -15.77 -8.62
CA ASP A 30 7.05 -15.51 -7.78
C ASP A 30 7.40 -15.11 -6.35
N LEU A 31 8.54 -15.60 -5.83
CA LEU A 31 9.05 -15.21 -4.52
C LEU A 31 9.46 -13.73 -4.50
N GLU A 32 10.19 -13.27 -5.52
CA GLU A 32 10.61 -11.87 -5.63
C GLU A 32 9.41 -10.94 -5.82
N VAL A 33 8.45 -11.33 -6.66
CA VAL A 33 7.19 -10.59 -6.81
C VAL A 33 6.41 -10.53 -5.50
N ASP A 34 6.34 -11.62 -4.73
CA ASP A 34 5.67 -11.64 -3.43
C ASP A 34 6.37 -10.75 -2.38
N GLN A 35 7.70 -10.63 -2.43
CA GLN A 35 8.45 -9.69 -1.59
C GLN A 35 8.15 -8.24 -1.97
N ILE A 36 8.15 -7.90 -3.26
CA ILE A 36 7.80 -6.57 -3.75
C ILE A 36 6.36 -6.22 -3.37
N ARG A 37 5.44 -7.17 -3.55
CA ARG A 37 4.02 -7.04 -3.18
C ARG A 37 3.83 -6.67 -1.71
N ARG A 38 4.49 -7.40 -0.80
CA ARG A 38 4.45 -7.09 0.64
C ARG A 38 5.08 -5.74 0.95
N HIS A 39 6.18 -5.40 0.29
CA HIS A 39 6.84 -4.12 0.49
C HIS A 39 5.94 -2.95 0.04
N ALA A 40 5.29 -3.07 -1.11
CA ALA A 40 4.35 -2.09 -1.63
C ALA A 40 3.14 -1.88 -0.71
N ASP A 41 2.64 -2.95 -0.07
CA ASP A 41 1.57 -2.88 0.92
C ASP A 41 1.97 -2.05 2.16
N VAL A 42 3.18 -2.28 2.68
CA VAL A 42 3.74 -1.47 3.78
C VAL A 42 3.90 -0.01 3.34
N MET A 43 4.44 0.23 2.15
CA MET A 43 4.64 1.58 1.61
C MET A 43 3.31 2.33 1.42
N ALA A 44 2.24 1.64 1.00
CA ALA A 44 0.92 2.23 0.87
C ALA A 44 0.39 2.74 2.23
N ASN A 45 0.57 1.95 3.30
CA ASN A 45 0.19 2.36 4.65
C ASN A 45 0.98 3.59 5.12
N VAL A 46 2.30 3.60 4.91
CA VAL A 46 3.16 4.76 5.25
C VAL A 46 2.74 6.02 4.48
N LEU A 47 2.41 5.90 3.20
CA LEU A 47 1.94 7.05 2.41
C LEU A 47 0.59 7.58 2.89
N VAL A 48 -0.32 6.70 3.32
CA VAL A 48 -1.60 7.10 3.93
C VAL A 48 -1.36 7.84 5.23
N GLU A 49 -0.49 7.34 6.11
CA GLU A 49 -0.12 8.01 7.36
C GLU A 49 0.44 9.42 7.10
N ILE A 50 1.41 9.54 6.18
CA ILE A 50 1.99 10.84 5.81
C ILE A 50 0.91 11.78 5.25
N LEU A 51 0.01 11.29 4.38
CA LEU A 51 -1.05 12.12 3.81
C LEU A 51 -2.01 12.63 4.90
N LEU A 52 -2.34 11.79 5.88
CA LEU A 52 -3.17 12.18 7.01
C LEU A 52 -2.48 13.22 7.91
N GLU A 53 -1.18 13.08 8.14
CA GLU A 53 -0.38 14.07 8.88
C GLU A 53 -0.32 15.43 8.15
N LEU A 54 -0.13 15.42 6.83
CA LEU A 54 -0.08 16.64 6.01
C LEU A 54 -1.44 17.32 5.85
N GLY A 55 -2.53 16.53 5.89
CA GLY A 55 -3.90 17.01 5.76
C GLY A 55 -4.54 17.44 7.08
N ALA A 56 -3.92 17.17 8.23
CA ALA A 56 -4.40 17.61 9.52
C ALA A 56 -4.29 19.15 9.60
N PRO A 57 -5.40 19.89 9.82
CA PRO A 57 -5.31 21.31 10.13
C PRO A 57 -4.39 21.48 11.35
N GLN A 58 -3.41 22.37 11.26
CA GLN A 58 -2.71 22.88 12.44
C GLN A 58 -3.67 23.75 13.26
N GLU A 59 -4.74 23.16 13.81
CA GLU A 59 -5.49 23.81 14.87
C GLU A 59 -4.77 23.55 16.19
N GLN A 60 -4.44 24.67 16.84
CA GLN A 60 -4.02 24.82 18.22
C GLN A 60 -2.53 24.61 18.51
N LEU A 61 -1.75 25.66 18.21
CA LEU A 61 -1.00 26.30 19.29
C LEU A 61 -0.99 27.83 19.08
N ARG A 62 -1.99 28.50 19.64
CA ARG A 62 -2.00 29.95 19.87
C ARG A 62 -2.40 30.21 21.31
#